data_AF-A0A7R7XHT1-F1
#
_entry.id   AF-A0A7R7XHT1-F1
#
_cell.length_a   1.000
_cell.length_b   1.000
_cell.length_c   1.000
_cell.angle_alpha   90.00
_cell.angle_beta   90.00
_cell.angle_gamma   90.00
#
_symmetry.space_group_name_H-M   'P 1'
#
loop_
_entity.id
_entity.type
_entity.pdbx_description
1 polymer ?
#
loop_
_entity_poly.entity_id
_entity_poly.type
_entity_poly.pdbx_seq_one_letter_code
_entity_poly.pdbx_strand_id
1 'polypeptide(L)'
;MAITTEFVADDIYMFPRGHLDPRTGPAEEMCELQARVILSYSSTPMPSSEATNQKRPHAYRDRERLLVHLRRDLPTLNGIVPPPGGEDIVFWMYVAGPFNYQQQTQYGQPLWHSLPRPGAWRIVTDKNKNFIIMLIHTAGRGTRNGFQRVPMRRGLVEVTRRDGIIVEIKILPPIM
;
A
#
# COMPACT_ATOMS: atom_id res chain seq x y z
N MET A 1 -20.62 -13.95 -21.26
CA MET A 1 -19.64 -13.29 -20.38
C MET A 1 -19.04 -12.15 -21.15
N ALA A 2 -19.14 -10.92 -20.64
CA ALA A 2 -18.59 -9.75 -21.32
C ALA A 2 -17.19 -9.48 -20.79
N ILE A 3 -16.21 -9.41 -21.69
CA ILE A 3 -14.87 -8.93 -21.39
C ILE A 3 -14.76 -7.54 -22.02
N THR A 4 -14.38 -6.56 -21.22
CA THR A 4 -14.18 -5.18 -21.67
C THR A 4 -12.79 -4.73 -21.30
N THR A 5 -12.14 -4.00 -22.21
CA THR A 5 -10.86 -3.36 -21.97
C THR A 5 -11.04 -1.86 -22.13
N GLU A 6 -10.57 -1.09 -21.16
CA GLU A 6 -10.65 0.37 -21.14
C GLU A 6 -9.30 0.98 -20.74
N PHE A 7 -9.08 2.24 -21.12
CA PHE A 7 -7.90 3.00 -20.72
C PHE A 7 -8.31 4.06 -19.71
N VAL A 8 -7.65 4.06 -18.56
CA VAL A 8 -7.92 4.98 -17.46
C VAL A 8 -6.65 5.75 -17.13
N ALA A 9 -6.77 7.06 -16.92
CA ALA A 9 -5.68 7.84 -16.35
C ALA A 9 -5.60 7.57 -14.84
N ASP A 10 -4.43 7.25 -14.33
CA ASP A 10 -4.22 6.92 -12.91
C ASP A 10 -2.89 7.47 -12.39
N ASP A 11 -2.76 7.51 -11.06
CA ASP A 11 -1.54 7.88 -10.37
C ASP A 11 -0.62 6.66 -10.26
N ILE A 12 0.58 6.78 -10.81
CA ILE A 12 1.57 5.70 -10.91
C ILE A 12 2.75 6.02 -10.00
N TYR A 13 2.99 5.12 -9.06
CA TYR A 13 4.03 5.21 -8.04
C TYR A 13 5.26 4.46 -8.53
N MET A 14 6.39 5.16 -8.60
CA MET A 14 7.63 4.66 -9.17
C MET A 14 8.58 4.23 -8.06
N PHE A 15 8.66 2.92 -7.82
CA PHE A 15 9.49 2.38 -6.76
C PHE A 15 10.92 2.14 -7.25
N PRO A 16 11.94 2.52 -6.46
CA PRO A 16 13.29 2.10 -6.76
C PRO A 16 13.38 0.57 -6.73
N ARG A 17 14.29 0.03 -7.56
CA ARG A 17 14.46 -1.40 -7.86
C ARG A 17 14.28 -2.32 -6.65
N GLY A 18 13.62 -3.47 -6.86
CA GLY A 18 13.76 -4.64 -6.01
C GLY A 18 12.75 -4.76 -4.87
N HIS A 19 11.46 -4.93 -5.20
CA HIS A 19 10.49 -5.45 -4.22
C HIS A 19 10.89 -6.85 -3.72
N LEU A 20 11.54 -7.65 -4.60
CA LEU A 20 11.92 -9.04 -4.35
C LEU A 20 13.44 -9.26 -4.23
N ASP A 21 14.26 -8.50 -4.94
CA ASP A 21 15.73 -8.50 -4.82
C ASP A 21 16.30 -7.08 -4.89
N PRO A 22 16.80 -6.51 -3.78
CA PRO A 22 17.39 -5.18 -3.76
C PRO A 22 18.72 -5.05 -4.54
N ARG A 23 19.24 -6.14 -5.12
CA ARG A 23 20.52 -6.17 -5.86
C ARG A 23 20.36 -6.20 -7.39
N THR A 24 19.19 -6.55 -7.92
CA THR A 24 18.96 -6.69 -9.37
C THR A 24 17.52 -6.33 -9.78
N GLY A 25 17.33 -5.86 -11.03
CA GLY A 25 15.99 -5.61 -11.62
C GLY A 25 15.74 -4.16 -12.09
N PRO A 26 14.73 -3.92 -12.94
CA PRO A 26 14.31 -2.56 -13.31
C PRO A 26 13.60 -1.86 -12.15
N ALA A 27 13.37 -0.55 -12.27
CA ALA A 27 12.40 0.13 -11.42
C ALA A 27 11.03 -0.53 -11.61
N GLU A 28 10.23 -0.59 -10.56
CA GLU A 28 8.91 -1.20 -10.63
C GLU A 28 7.84 -0.12 -10.41
N GLU A 29 6.70 -0.30 -11.06
CA GLU A 29 5.60 0.65 -11.00
C GLU A 29 4.35 -0.02 -10.43
N MET A 30 3.58 0.75 -9.68
CA MET A 30 2.25 0.34 -9.24
C MET A 30 1.30 1.54 -9.32
N CYS A 31 0.10 1.35 -9.84
CA CYS A 31 -0.89 2.42 -9.88
C CYS A 31 -1.86 2.35 -8.68
N GLU A 32 -2.52 3.46 -8.38
CA GLU A 32 -3.52 3.52 -7.30
C GLU A 32 -4.63 2.48 -7.48
N LEU A 33 -5.09 2.24 -8.71
CA LEU A 33 -6.12 1.24 -9.00
C LEU A 33 -5.69 -0.18 -8.59
N GLN A 34 -4.42 -0.55 -8.82
CA GLN A 34 -3.89 -1.82 -8.32
C GLN A 34 -3.92 -1.89 -6.80
N ALA A 35 -3.57 -0.80 -6.11
CA ALA A 35 -3.63 -0.75 -4.64
C ALA A 35 -5.07 -0.91 -4.14
N ARG A 36 -6.03 -0.24 -4.78
CA ARG A 36 -7.45 -0.37 -4.48
C ARG A 36 -7.98 -1.79 -4.72
N VAL A 37 -7.52 -2.48 -5.78
CA VAL A 37 -7.86 -3.90 -6.02
C VAL A 37 -7.32 -4.80 -4.92
N ILE A 38 -6.07 -4.61 -4.48
CA ILE A 38 -5.53 -5.37 -3.33
C ILE A 38 -6.36 -5.14 -2.07
N LEU A 39 -6.75 -3.88 -1.82
CA LEU A 39 -7.59 -3.51 -0.69
C LEU A 39 -9.03 -4.02 -0.80
N SER A 40 -9.56 -4.30 -1.98
CA SER A 40 -10.94 -4.78 -2.15
C SER A 40 -11.09 -6.29 -1.95
N TYR A 41 -10.00 -7.06 -1.99
CA TYR A 41 -10.06 -8.50 -1.72
C TYR A 41 -10.60 -8.80 -0.32
N SER A 42 -11.53 -9.74 -0.24
CA SER A 42 -12.12 -10.22 1.03
C SER A 42 -11.10 -10.84 1.97
N SER A 43 -10.01 -11.40 1.43
CA SER A 43 -8.87 -11.93 2.19
C SER A 43 -7.99 -10.84 2.79
N THR A 44 -8.13 -9.59 2.36
CA THR A 44 -7.41 -8.43 2.91
C THR A 44 -8.24 -7.85 4.06
N PRO A 45 -7.82 -7.95 5.33
CA PRO A 45 -8.67 -7.59 6.46
C PRO A 45 -8.79 -6.08 6.68
N MET A 46 -9.83 -5.67 7.42
CA MET A 46 -9.96 -4.31 7.95
C MET A 46 -8.89 -4.02 9.01
N PRO A 47 -8.53 -2.74 9.20
CA PRO A 47 -7.80 -2.30 10.38
C PRO A 47 -8.51 -2.74 11.67
N SER A 48 -7.78 -3.38 12.58
CA SER A 48 -8.36 -3.92 13.83
C SER A 48 -7.55 -3.60 15.08
N SER A 49 -6.41 -2.91 14.94
CA SER A 49 -5.52 -2.58 16.05
C SER A 49 -4.72 -1.31 15.74
N GLU A 50 -4.46 -0.51 16.78
CA GLU A 50 -3.59 0.67 16.73
C GLU A 50 -2.12 0.34 17.06
N ALA A 51 -1.80 -0.94 17.23
CA ALA A 51 -0.42 -1.38 17.45
C ALA A 51 0.38 -1.36 16.14
N THR A 52 1.64 -0.90 16.22
CA THR A 52 2.55 -0.78 15.07
C THR A 52 3.39 -2.04 14.81
N ASN A 53 3.34 -3.03 15.71
CA ASN A 53 4.16 -4.25 15.63
C ASN A 53 3.31 -5.52 15.86
N GLN A 54 2.11 -5.55 15.29
CA GLN A 54 1.21 -6.71 15.30
C GLN A 54 1.03 -7.25 13.88
N LYS A 55 0.09 -8.21 13.74
CA LYS A 55 -0.41 -8.68 12.45
C LYS A 55 -0.74 -7.51 11.53
N ARG A 56 -0.45 -7.69 10.25
CA ARG A 56 -0.81 -6.74 9.19
C ARG A 56 -2.31 -6.85 8.87
N PRO A 57 -2.96 -5.76 8.45
CA PRO A 57 -2.45 -4.39 8.46
C PRO A 57 -2.20 -3.92 9.90
N HIS A 58 -1.13 -3.15 10.10
CA HIS A 58 -0.81 -2.57 11.39
C HIS A 58 -0.81 -1.05 11.31
N ALA A 59 -0.87 -0.39 12.46
CA ALA A 59 -0.85 1.06 12.55
C ALA A 59 0.39 1.68 11.91
N TYR A 60 0.21 2.82 11.24
CA TYR A 60 1.28 3.71 10.80
C TYR A 60 1.27 4.99 11.61
N ARG A 61 2.39 5.27 12.28
CA ARG A 61 2.54 6.47 13.11
C ARG A 61 2.91 7.73 12.33
N ASP A 62 3.35 7.60 11.08
CA ASP A 62 3.88 8.73 10.31
C ASP A 62 4.98 9.49 11.08
N ARG A 63 5.96 8.75 11.64
CA ARG A 63 7.07 9.35 12.40
C ARG A 63 7.94 10.25 11.54
N GLU A 64 7.94 10.00 10.24
CA GLU A 64 8.63 10.78 9.22
C GLU A 64 7.87 12.08 8.86
N ARG A 65 6.66 12.27 9.41
CA ARG A 65 5.79 13.44 9.19
C ARG A 65 5.48 13.68 7.71
N LEU A 66 5.39 12.61 6.93
CA LEU A 66 5.12 12.64 5.49
C LEU A 66 3.66 12.97 5.21
N LEU A 67 2.73 12.58 6.09
CA LEU A 67 1.29 12.60 5.86
C LEU A 67 0.55 13.54 6.82
N VAL A 68 1.26 14.41 7.55
CA VAL A 68 0.67 15.30 8.56
C VAL A 68 -0.52 16.09 8.02
N HIS A 69 -0.43 16.61 6.80
CA HIS A 69 -1.51 17.36 6.14
C HIS A 69 -2.73 16.50 5.76
N LEU A 70 -2.58 15.18 5.66
CA LEU A 70 -3.64 14.23 5.34
C LEU A 70 -4.34 13.68 6.57
N ARG A 71 -3.85 13.96 7.78
CA ARG A 71 -4.44 13.48 9.05
C ARG A 71 -5.76 14.16 9.39
N ARG A 72 -5.99 15.34 8.82
CA ARG A 72 -7.15 16.17 9.13
C ARG A 72 -8.43 15.37 8.87
N ASP A 73 -9.33 15.38 9.85
CA ASP A 73 -10.65 14.74 9.79
C ASP A 73 -10.63 13.20 9.70
N LEU A 74 -9.46 12.55 9.83
CA LEU A 74 -9.38 11.09 9.88
C LEU A 74 -9.59 10.57 11.31
N PRO A 75 -10.55 9.66 11.51
CA PRO A 75 -10.81 9.08 12.82
C PRO A 75 -9.86 7.93 13.17
N THR A 76 -9.59 7.77 14.47
CA THR A 76 -9.03 6.55 15.06
C THR A 76 -9.99 5.36 14.93
N LEU A 77 -9.58 4.14 15.32
CA LEU A 77 -10.48 2.97 15.24
C LEU A 77 -11.77 3.19 16.02
N ASN A 78 -11.66 3.83 17.18
CA ASN A 78 -12.79 4.14 18.06
C ASN A 78 -13.67 5.30 17.55
N GLY A 79 -13.38 5.88 16.38
CA GLY A 79 -14.18 6.95 15.79
C GLY A 79 -13.84 8.35 16.28
N ILE A 80 -12.82 8.50 17.11
CA ILE A 80 -12.37 9.81 17.60
C ILE A 80 -11.56 10.48 16.51
N VAL A 81 -11.90 11.71 16.14
CA VAL A 81 -11.08 12.54 15.25
C VAL A 81 -10.06 13.29 16.11
N PRO A 82 -8.75 13.00 15.98
CA PRO A 82 -7.73 13.67 16.77
C PRO A 82 -7.57 15.14 16.39
N PRO A 83 -7.01 15.99 17.27
CA PRO A 83 -6.61 17.33 16.89
C PRO A 83 -5.56 17.29 15.76
N PRO A 84 -5.48 18.31 14.87
CA PRO A 84 -4.61 18.29 13.69
C PRO A 84 -3.12 18.08 13.94
N GLY A 85 -2.64 18.33 15.16
CA GLY A 85 -1.24 18.13 15.58
C GLY A 85 -0.98 16.87 16.41
N GLY A 86 -1.99 16.03 16.63
CA GLY A 86 -1.86 14.83 17.46
C GLY A 86 -1.04 13.72 16.80
N GLU A 87 -0.46 12.82 17.61
CA GLU A 87 0.29 11.64 17.17
C GLU A 87 -0.57 10.35 17.13
N ASP A 88 -1.88 10.49 17.33
CA ASP A 88 -2.84 9.38 17.35
C ASP A 88 -2.82 8.54 16.07
N ILE A 89 -3.18 7.26 16.17
CA ILE A 89 -3.18 6.38 15.01
C ILE A 89 -4.44 6.62 14.18
N VAL A 90 -4.25 7.18 12.99
CA VAL A 90 -5.31 7.38 11.98
C VAL A 90 -5.00 6.70 10.65
N PHE A 91 -3.86 6.02 10.57
CA PHE A 91 -3.36 5.35 9.36
C PHE A 91 -3.02 3.89 9.62
N TRP A 92 -3.23 3.05 8.61
CA TRP A 92 -2.85 1.64 8.61
C TRP A 92 -2.03 1.29 7.37
N MET A 93 -1.11 0.35 7.53
CA MET A 93 -0.19 -0.09 6.48
C MET A 93 -0.46 -1.52 6.04
N TYR A 94 -0.69 -1.67 4.74
CA TYR A 94 -0.81 -2.92 4.00
C TYR A 94 0.46 -3.18 3.19
N VAL A 95 0.70 -4.44 2.84
CA VAL A 95 1.75 -4.81 1.87
C VAL A 95 1.21 -4.57 0.46
N ALA A 96 2.00 -3.91 -0.40
CA ALA A 96 1.59 -3.57 -1.76
C ALA A 96 1.81 -4.71 -2.80
N GLY A 97 2.46 -5.80 -2.40
CA GLY A 97 2.70 -6.99 -3.23
C GLY A 97 1.97 -8.24 -2.73
N PRO A 98 2.28 -9.43 -3.29
CA PRO A 98 1.69 -10.68 -2.86
C PRO A 98 1.92 -10.93 -1.36
N PHE A 99 0.84 -10.95 -0.58
CA PHE A 99 0.91 -11.18 0.86
C PHE A 99 -0.37 -11.88 1.35
N ASN A 100 -0.21 -13.00 2.04
CA ASN A 100 -1.33 -13.72 2.62
C ASN A 100 -1.55 -13.26 4.07
N TYR A 101 -2.51 -12.37 4.29
CA TYR A 101 -2.87 -11.86 5.62
C TYR A 101 -3.40 -12.95 6.58
N GLN A 102 -3.79 -14.12 6.07
CA GLN A 102 -4.20 -15.25 6.90
C GLN A 102 -3.00 -16.09 7.37
N GLN A 103 -1.87 -16.03 6.66
CA GLN A 103 -0.66 -16.82 6.92
C GLN A 103 0.50 -15.93 7.37
N GLN A 104 0.32 -15.29 8.52
CA GLN A 104 1.32 -14.42 9.13
C GLN A 104 1.52 -14.72 10.62
N THR A 105 2.72 -14.45 11.10
CA THR A 105 3.03 -14.49 12.54
C THR A 105 2.28 -13.37 13.29
N GLN A 106 2.30 -13.42 14.62
CA GLN A 106 1.76 -12.34 15.46
C GLN A 106 2.39 -10.96 15.21
N TYR A 107 3.58 -10.91 14.60
CA TYR A 107 4.31 -9.69 14.25
C TYR A 107 4.16 -9.30 12.77
N GLY A 108 3.22 -9.93 12.06
CA GLY A 108 2.92 -9.60 10.67
C GLY A 108 4.00 -9.98 9.66
N GLN A 109 4.80 -11.00 9.99
CA GLN A 109 5.77 -11.62 9.07
C GLN A 109 5.10 -12.80 8.36
N PRO A 110 5.43 -13.06 7.08
CA PRO A 110 4.97 -14.30 6.43
C PRO A 110 5.50 -15.52 7.20
N LEU A 111 4.75 -16.62 7.19
CA LEU A 111 5.27 -17.90 7.65
C LEU A 111 6.38 -18.38 6.69
N TRP A 112 7.42 -19.05 7.20
CA TRP A 112 8.70 -19.29 6.50
C TRP A 112 8.60 -20.00 5.13
N HIS A 113 7.46 -20.61 4.81
CA HIS A 113 7.22 -21.33 3.56
C HIS A 113 6.13 -20.70 2.68
N SER A 114 5.53 -19.58 3.09
CA SER A 114 4.42 -18.95 2.38
C SER A 114 4.87 -17.63 1.74
N LEU A 115 4.95 -17.63 0.41
CA LEU A 115 5.11 -16.46 -0.47
C LEU A 115 6.47 -15.73 -0.40
N PRO A 116 6.86 -14.97 -1.45
CA PRO A 116 8.03 -14.10 -1.37
C PRO A 116 7.95 -13.19 -0.14
N ARG A 117 9.11 -12.83 0.41
CA ARG A 117 9.18 -11.88 1.54
C ARG A 117 8.40 -10.61 1.15
N PRO A 118 7.57 -10.04 2.06
CA PRO A 118 6.90 -8.79 1.79
C PRO A 118 7.98 -7.75 1.47
N GLY A 119 7.94 -7.19 0.27
CA GLY A 119 8.94 -6.23 -0.16
C GLY A 119 8.87 -4.95 0.64
N ALA A 120 9.59 -3.92 0.21
CA ALA A 120 9.69 -2.67 0.95
C ALA A 120 8.41 -1.80 0.87
N TRP A 121 7.49 -2.09 -0.04
CA TRP A 121 6.39 -1.18 -0.39
C TRP A 121 5.17 -1.35 0.49
N ARG A 122 4.53 -0.25 0.83
CA ARG A 122 3.35 -0.21 1.69
C ARG A 122 2.25 0.61 1.03
N ILE A 123 1.02 0.13 1.15
CA ILE A 123 -0.18 0.92 0.90
C ILE A 123 -0.62 1.47 2.27
N VAL A 124 -0.82 2.78 2.36
CA VAL A 124 -1.36 3.45 3.55
C VAL A 124 -2.83 3.73 3.33
N THR A 125 -3.65 3.42 4.34
CA THR A 125 -5.10 3.67 4.32
C THR A 125 -5.57 4.38 5.58
N ASP A 126 -6.81 4.87 5.55
CA ASP A 126 -7.58 5.17 6.75
C ASP A 126 -8.15 3.88 7.40
N LYS A 127 -8.97 4.04 8.45
CA LYS A 127 -9.60 2.92 9.16
C LYS A 127 -10.61 2.13 8.31
N ASN A 128 -11.13 2.75 7.25
CA ASN A 128 -12.15 2.18 6.37
C ASN A 128 -11.53 1.51 5.13
N LYS A 129 -10.20 1.36 5.08
CA LYS A 129 -9.42 0.89 3.92
C LYS A 129 -9.49 1.81 2.70
N ASN A 130 -9.85 3.09 2.89
CA ASN A 130 -9.71 4.06 1.82
C ASN A 130 -8.22 4.31 1.58
N PHE A 131 -7.81 4.18 0.32
CA PHE A 131 -6.44 4.46 -0.09
C PHE A 131 -6.05 5.92 0.24
N ILE A 132 -4.86 6.09 0.82
CA ILE A 132 -4.27 7.41 1.10
C ILE A 132 -3.04 7.66 0.22
N ILE A 133 -2.06 6.75 0.27
CA ILE A 133 -0.80 6.87 -0.48
C ILE A 133 -0.06 5.53 -0.49
N MET A 134 0.95 5.37 -1.36
CA MET A 134 1.96 4.33 -1.21
C MET A 134 3.33 4.88 -0.78
N LEU A 135 4.01 4.12 0.08
CA LEU A 135 5.32 4.44 0.63
C LEU A 135 6.30 3.28 0.42
N ILE A 136 7.60 3.57 0.52
CA ILE A 136 8.64 2.55 0.54
C ILE A 136 9.46 2.61 1.83
N HIS A 137 9.77 1.45 2.38
CA HIS A 137 10.67 1.30 3.52
C HIS A 137 12.11 1.60 3.11
N THR A 138 12.81 2.46 3.85
CA THR A 138 14.24 2.74 3.65
C THR A 138 15.06 1.81 4.53
N ALA A 139 15.85 0.93 3.92
CA ALA A 139 16.77 0.03 4.63
C ALA A 139 18.19 0.65 4.64
N GLY A 140 18.43 1.63 5.51
CA GLY A 140 19.76 2.20 5.73
C GLY A 140 20.51 1.48 6.84
N ARG A 141 21.82 1.24 6.69
CA ARG A 141 22.70 0.86 7.81
C ARG A 141 22.75 2.03 8.81
N GLY A 142 22.10 1.88 9.97
CA GLY A 142 22.19 2.85 11.08
C GLY A 142 20.99 3.79 11.24
N THR A 143 20.04 3.80 10.29
CA THR A 143 18.77 4.53 10.45
C THR A 143 17.70 3.60 11.00
N ARG A 144 16.91 4.07 11.97
CA ARG A 144 15.70 3.36 12.42
C ARG A 144 14.79 3.21 11.20
N ASN A 145 14.37 1.97 10.92
CA ASN A 145 13.36 1.57 9.92
C ASN A 145 12.34 2.68 9.66
N GLY A 146 12.50 3.40 8.54
CA GLY A 146 11.67 4.54 8.19
C GLY A 146 11.02 4.38 6.81
N PHE A 147 10.12 5.30 6.49
CA PHE A 147 9.43 5.35 5.20
C PHE A 147 9.80 6.59 4.40
N GLN A 148 9.66 6.50 3.09
CA GLN A 148 9.74 7.65 2.20
C GLN A 148 8.61 7.59 1.17
N ARG A 149 8.19 8.76 0.71
CA ARG A 149 7.38 8.89 -0.49
C ARG A 149 8.20 8.45 -1.70
N VAL A 150 7.53 7.87 -2.67
CA VAL A 150 8.13 7.59 -3.98
C VAL A 150 7.68 8.63 -5.00
N PRO A 151 8.50 8.92 -6.02
CA PRO A 151 8.06 9.73 -7.15
C PRO A 151 6.76 9.18 -7.75
N MET A 152 5.89 10.09 -8.16
CA MET A 152 4.61 9.78 -8.77
C MET A 152 4.50 10.46 -10.13
N ARG A 153 3.89 9.78 -11.09
CA ARG A 153 3.51 10.35 -12.37
C ARG A 153 2.04 10.07 -12.65
N ARG A 154 1.38 10.96 -13.39
CA ARG A 154 0.11 10.61 -14.03
C ARG A 154 0.41 9.80 -15.28
N GLY A 155 -0.35 8.73 -15.53
CA GLY A 155 -0.20 7.97 -16.77
C GLY A 155 -1.42 7.13 -17.10
N LEU A 156 -1.36 6.46 -18.26
CA LEU A 156 -2.43 5.59 -18.72
C LEU A 156 -2.25 4.17 -18.20
N VAL A 157 -3.37 3.56 -17.86
CA VAL A 157 -3.49 2.19 -17.38
C VAL A 157 -4.55 1.50 -18.22
N GLU A 158 -4.20 0.37 -18.81
CA GLU A 158 -5.14 -0.54 -19.46
C GLU A 158 -5.78 -1.43 -18.40
N VAL A 159 -7.10 -1.45 -18.35
CA VAL A 159 -7.89 -2.20 -17.37
C VAL A 159 -8.76 -3.20 -18.11
N THR A 160 -8.58 -4.48 -17.81
CA THR A 160 -9.44 -5.55 -18.33
C THR A 160 -10.42 -5.97 -17.26
N ARG A 161 -11.71 -5.99 -17.60
CA ARG A 161 -12.78 -6.46 -16.73
C ARG A 161 -13.48 -7.68 -17.30
N ARG A 162 -13.90 -8.57 -16.41
CA ARG A 162 -14.81 -9.70 -16.71
C ARG A 162 -16.04 -9.54 -15.84
N ASP A 163 -17.19 -9.38 -16.48
CA ASP A 163 -18.49 -9.19 -15.80
C ASP A 163 -18.43 -8.04 -14.75
N GLY A 164 -17.77 -6.94 -15.12
CA GLY A 164 -17.59 -5.73 -14.29
C GLY A 164 -16.42 -5.77 -13.30
N ILE A 165 -15.86 -6.95 -13.01
CA ILE A 165 -14.76 -7.15 -12.07
C ILE A 165 -13.42 -6.94 -12.78
N ILE A 166 -12.52 -6.16 -12.19
CA ILE A 166 -11.15 -6.00 -12.71
C ILE A 166 -10.41 -7.32 -12.58
N VAL A 167 -9.91 -7.85 -13.70
CA VAL A 167 -9.13 -9.10 -13.74
C VAL A 167 -7.67 -8.86 -14.13
N GLU A 168 -7.38 -7.75 -14.79
CA GLU A 168 -6.02 -7.37 -15.17
C GLU A 168 -5.88 -5.85 -15.17
N ILE A 169 -4.70 -5.38 -14.74
CA ILE A 169 -4.30 -3.99 -14.80
C ILE A 169 -2.89 -3.93 -15.36
N LYS A 170 -2.70 -3.18 -16.43
CA LYS A 170 -1.41 -2.99 -17.10
C LYS A 170 -1.08 -1.51 -17.19
N ILE A 171 0.01 -1.12 -16.54
CA ILE A 171 0.54 0.24 -16.63
C ILE A 171 1.20 0.41 -17.99
N LEU A 172 0.82 1.46 -18.72
CA LEU A 172 1.41 1.78 -20.01
C LEU A 172 2.68 2.63 -19.84
N PRO A 173 3.65 2.49 -20.77
CA PRO A 173 4.83 3.34 -20.76
C PRO A 173 4.43 4.83 -20.89
N PRO A 174 5.29 5.76 -20.43
CA PRO A 174 5.08 7.19 -20.67
C PRO A 174 4.90 7.47 -22.16
N ILE A 175 3.95 8.33 -22.51
CA ILE A 175 3.81 8.84 -23.88
C ILE A 175 4.98 9.82 -24.09
N MET A 176 5.84 9.53 -25.06
CA MET A 176 6.96 10.39 -25.47
C MET A 176 6.48 11.53 -26.38
#